data_AF-A0A9D8R0A9-F1
#
_entry.id   AF-A0A9D8R0A9-F1
#
_cell.length_a   1.000
_cell.length_b   1.000
_cell.length_c   1.000
_cell.angle_alpha   90.00
_cell.angle_beta   90.00
_cell.angle_gamma   90.00
#
_symmetry.space_group_name_H-M   'P 1'
#
loop_
_entity.id
_entity.type
_entity.pdbx_description
1 polymer ?
#
loop_
_entity_poly.entity_id
_entity_poly.type
_entity_poly.pdbx_seq_one_letter_code
_entity_poly.pdbx_strand_id
1 'polypeptide(L)'
;MAAVLLSFTVYAAPDERTEIYRQAVNLYNHGMYERAATLLDKIPGDPMSDGYALLCAIKMQSPGFEKRLAQYEKDWRKSSISNLIDYEYALVLFDRGRYSEA
;
A
#
# COMPACT_ATOMS: atom_id res chain seq x y z
N MET A 1 -10.71 -55.27 -4.12
CA MET A 1 -11.26 -54.05 -3.47
C MET A 1 -10.41 -52.88 -3.93
N ALA A 2 -10.99 -51.95 -4.69
CA ALA A 2 -10.28 -50.78 -5.20
C ALA A 2 -10.53 -49.60 -4.24
N ALA A 3 -9.47 -49.10 -3.60
CA ALA A 3 -9.53 -47.92 -2.76
C ALA A 3 -9.43 -46.67 -3.64
N VAL A 4 -10.52 -45.91 -3.75
CA VAL A 4 -10.54 -44.61 -4.42
C VAL A 4 -9.93 -43.60 -3.45
N LEU A 5 -8.73 -43.12 -3.77
CA LEU A 5 -8.08 -42.01 -3.06
C LEU A 5 -8.82 -40.72 -3.42
N LEU A 6 -9.71 -40.27 -2.55
CA LEU A 6 -10.30 -38.93 -2.62
C LEU A 6 -9.23 -37.92 -2.20
N SER A 7 -8.61 -37.29 -3.19
CA SER A 7 -7.76 -36.12 -2.99
C SER A 7 -8.61 -34.95 -2.50
N PHE A 8 -8.65 -34.73 -1.18
CA PHE A 8 -9.21 -33.50 -0.63
C PHE A 8 -8.23 -32.35 -0.91
N THR A 9 -8.50 -31.54 -1.92
CA THR A 9 -7.88 -30.23 -2.04
C THR A 9 -8.41 -29.36 -0.90
N VAL A 10 -7.60 -29.17 0.15
CA VAL A 10 -7.86 -28.18 1.20
C VAL A 10 -7.79 -26.81 0.54
N TYR A 11 -8.94 -26.19 0.29
CA TYR A 11 -9.00 -24.79 -0.11
C TYR A 11 -8.79 -23.98 1.18
N ALA A 12 -7.57 -23.50 1.40
CA ALA A 12 -7.33 -22.54 2.47
C ALA A 12 -8.09 -21.26 2.11
N ALA A 13 -8.95 -20.79 3.02
CA ALA A 13 -9.58 -19.48 2.87
C ALA A 13 -8.48 -18.42 2.71
N PRO A 14 -8.67 -17.39 1.86
CA PRO A 14 -7.68 -16.33 1.72
C PRO A 14 -7.37 -15.74 3.10
N ASP A 15 -6.09 -15.53 3.37
CA ASP A 15 -5.67 -14.78 4.57
C ASP A 15 -6.39 -13.42 4.59
N GLU A 16 -7.03 -13.10 5.71
CA GLU A 16 -7.81 -11.87 5.89
C GLU A 16 -6.96 -10.64 5.53
N ARG A 17 -5.67 -10.63 5.89
CA ARG A 17 -4.77 -9.53 5.52
C ARG A 17 -4.60 -9.38 4.02
N THR A 18 -4.52 -10.51 3.30
CA THR A 18 -4.40 -10.53 1.83
C THR A 18 -5.65 -9.95 1.16
N GLU A 19 -6.83 -10.29 1.66
CA GLU A 19 -8.10 -9.77 1.13
C GLU A 19 -8.27 -8.28 1.43
N ILE A 20 -7.93 -7.83 2.65
CA ILE A 20 -7.92 -6.42 3.02
C ILE A 20 -6.98 -5.63 2.10
N TYR A 21 -5.75 -6.13 1.90
CA TYR A 21 -4.77 -5.50 1.02
C TYR A 21 -5.29 -5.38 -0.42
N ARG A 22 -5.83 -6.48 -0.97
CA ARG A 22 -6.38 -6.52 -2.34
C ARG A 22 -7.51 -5.49 -2.52
N GLN A 23 -8.43 -5.41 -1.56
CA GLN A 23 -9.51 -4.43 -1.57
C GLN A 23 -8.98 -2.99 -1.47
N ALA A 24 -8.02 -2.74 -0.58
CA ALA A 24 -7.43 -1.42 -0.41
C ALA A 24 -6.71 -0.93 -1.66
N VAL A 25 -5.92 -1.78 -2.33
CA VAL A 25 -5.25 -1.45 -3.58
C VAL A 25 -6.27 -1.18 -4.70
N ASN A 26 -7.37 -1.95 -4.75
CA ASN A 26 -8.45 -1.66 -5.69
C ASN A 26 -9.07 -0.28 -5.45
N LEU A 27 -9.35 0.07 -4.18
CA LEU A 27 -9.85 1.40 -3.82
C LEU A 27 -8.86 2.51 -4.18
N TYR A 28 -7.57 2.31 -3.91
CA TYR A 28 -6.50 3.26 -4.29
C TYR A 28 -6.51 3.52 -5.80
N ASN A 29 -6.57 2.47 -6.61
CA ASN A 29 -6.57 2.57 -8.08
C ASN A 29 -7.82 3.30 -8.63
N HIS A 30 -8.91 3.36 -7.87
CA HIS A 30 -10.13 4.11 -8.22
C HIS A 30 -10.19 5.50 -7.58
N GLY A 31 -9.10 5.98 -6.98
CA GLY A 31 -9.04 7.29 -6.34
C GLY A 31 -9.74 7.38 -4.99
N MET A 32 -10.20 6.26 -4.43
CA MET A 32 -10.88 6.20 -3.13
C MET A 32 -9.86 6.13 -1.97
N TYR A 33 -8.98 7.13 -1.89
CA TYR A 33 -7.80 7.11 -1.02
C TYR A 33 -8.12 7.04 0.47
N GLU A 34 -9.17 7.73 0.95
CA GLU A 34 -9.57 7.70 2.37
C GLU A 34 -10.02 6.30 2.80
N ARG A 35 -10.83 5.64 1.96
CA ARG A 35 -11.30 4.27 2.21
C ARG A 35 -10.16 3.26 2.10
N ALA A 36 -9.26 3.44 1.14
CA ALA A 36 -8.06 2.62 1.01
C ALA A 36 -7.17 2.73 2.25
N ALA A 37 -6.89 3.94 2.72
CA ALA A 37 -6.10 4.18 3.94
C ALA A 37 -6.72 3.49 5.17
N THR A 38 -8.04 3.60 5.34
CA THR A 38 -8.77 2.96 6.44
C THR A 38 -8.61 1.44 6.48
N LEU A 39 -8.52 0.79 5.30
CA LEU A 39 -8.26 -0.65 5.22
C LEU A 39 -6.80 -0.98 5.51
N LEU A 40 -5.86 -0.18 5.00
CA LEU A 40 -4.42 -0.42 5.18
C LEU A 40 -3.98 -0.23 6.63
N ASP A 41 -4.60 0.71 7.35
CA ASP A 41 -4.36 0.92 8.79
C ASP A 41 -4.70 -0.31 9.66
N LYS A 42 -5.52 -1.24 9.15
CA LYS A 42 -5.84 -2.51 9.84
C LYS A 42 -4.73 -3.55 9.70
N ILE A 43 -3.84 -3.39 8.74
CA ILE A 43 -2.79 -4.36 8.40
C ILE A 43 -1.40 -3.71 8.37
N PRO A 44 -0.96 -3.02 9.45
CA PRO A 44 0.34 -2.36 9.49
C PRO A 44 1.51 -3.36 9.51
N GLY A 45 2.71 -2.87 9.26
CA GLY A 45 3.96 -3.62 9.48
C GLY A 45 4.39 -4.49 8.29
N ASP A 46 3.91 -4.17 7.09
CA ASP A 46 4.38 -4.72 5.84
C ASP A 46 4.73 -3.57 4.88
N PRO A 47 5.86 -3.63 4.16
CA PRO A 47 6.31 -2.52 3.31
C PRO A 47 5.31 -2.17 2.22
N MET A 48 4.50 -3.12 1.72
CA MET A 48 3.50 -2.85 0.70
C MET A 48 2.27 -2.19 1.31
N SER A 49 1.73 -2.71 2.42
CA SER A 49 0.55 -2.10 3.06
C SER A 49 0.88 -0.70 3.60
N ASP A 50 2.00 -0.53 4.29
CA ASP A 50 2.46 0.76 4.80
C ASP A 50 2.77 1.73 3.64
N GLY A 51 3.31 1.21 2.53
CA GLY A 51 3.62 2.01 1.33
C GLY A 51 2.37 2.52 0.64
N TYR A 52 1.35 1.68 0.46
CA TYR A 52 0.06 2.12 -0.07
C TYR A 52 -0.66 3.11 0.87
N ALA A 53 -0.52 2.96 2.20
CA ALA A 53 -1.07 3.91 3.15
C ALA A 53 -0.41 5.28 3.02
N LEU A 54 0.92 5.30 2.84
CA LEU A 54 1.66 6.52 2.54
C LEU A 54 1.26 7.13 1.19
N LEU A 55 1.11 6.32 0.13
CA LEU A 55 0.61 6.80 -1.17
C LEU A 55 -0.77 7.45 -1.04
N CYS A 56 -1.69 6.88 -0.26
CA CYS A 56 -2.98 7.50 0.03
C CYS A 56 -2.79 8.88 0.70
N ALA A 57 -1.90 8.98 1.69
CA ALA A 57 -1.61 10.24 2.36
C ALA A 57 -0.98 11.29 1.42
N ILE A 58 -0.10 10.89 0.49
CA ILE A 58 0.48 11.75 -0.54
C ILE A 58 -0.62 12.26 -1.49
N LYS A 59 -1.45 11.36 -2.02
CA LYS A 59 -2.56 11.70 -2.93
C LYS A 59 -3.57 12.65 -2.32
N MET A 60 -3.85 12.50 -1.03
CA MET A 60 -4.73 13.39 -0.27
C MET A 60 -4.03 14.64 0.27
N GLN A 61 -2.70 14.74 0.09
CA GLN A 61 -1.84 15.74 0.75
C GLN A 61 -2.15 15.89 2.25
N SER A 62 -2.36 14.76 2.93
CA SER A 62 -2.77 14.74 4.33
C SER A 62 -1.73 15.39 5.24
N PRO A 63 -2.14 16.11 6.30
CA PRO A 63 -1.21 16.76 7.22
C PRO A 63 -0.13 15.79 7.74
N GLY A 64 1.13 16.17 7.58
CA GLY A 64 2.28 15.40 8.06
C GLY A 64 2.70 14.20 7.20
N PHE A 65 2.20 14.06 5.96
CA PHE A 65 2.63 12.97 5.08
C PHE A 65 4.15 12.96 4.84
N GLU A 66 4.81 14.13 4.81
CA GLU A 66 6.27 14.25 4.63
C GLU A 66 7.04 13.60 5.80
N LYS A 67 6.54 13.75 7.03
CA LYS A 67 7.10 13.05 8.20
C LYS A 67 6.89 11.54 8.08
N ARG A 68 5.74 11.11 7.57
CA ARG A 68 5.44 9.69 7.32
C ARG A 68 6.33 9.10 6.22
N LEU A 69 6.63 9.88 5.18
CA LEU A 69 7.57 9.51 4.12
C LEU A 69 8.96 9.26 4.68
N ALA A 70 9.52 10.22 5.42
CA ALA A 70 10.84 10.05 6.06
C ALA A 70 10.89 8.86 7.03
N GLN A 71 9.79 8.58 7.73
CA GLN A 71 9.68 7.42 8.60
C GLN A 71 9.63 6.11 7.79
N TYR A 72 8.85 6.06 6.72
CA TYR A 72 8.77 4.90 5.83
C TYR A 72 10.13 4.53 5.23
N GLU A 73 10.89 5.52 4.75
CA GLU A 73 12.24 5.31 4.20
C GLU A 73 13.23 4.74 5.24
N LYS A 74 13.05 5.13 6.51
CA LYS A 74 13.84 4.62 7.62
C LYS A 74 13.48 3.17 7.97
N ASP A 75 12.20 2.85 7.96
CA ASP A 75 11.68 1.54 8.35
C ASP A 75 11.92 0.49 7.24
N TRP A 76 11.78 0.89 5.98
CA TRP A 76 11.83 0.01 4.82
C TRP A 76 12.91 0.46 3.83
N ARG A 77 14.12 -0.11 3.98
CA ARG A 77 15.23 0.14 3.04
C ARG A 77 14.87 -0.36 1.64
N LYS A 78 14.57 0.56 0.71
CA LYS A 78 14.20 0.33 -0.71
C LYS A 78 13.32 -0.90 -0.93
N SER A 79 12.02 -0.72 -0.74
CA SER A 79 11.00 -1.70 -1.11
C SER A 79 10.61 -1.55 -2.59
N SER A 80 9.90 -2.53 -3.15
CA SER A 80 9.43 -2.47 -4.55
C SER A 80 8.46 -1.31 -4.82
N ILE A 81 7.78 -0.80 -3.78
CA ILE A 81 6.83 0.32 -3.90
C ILE A 81 7.52 1.69 -3.75
N SER A 82 8.78 1.75 -3.30
CA SER A 82 9.52 3.01 -3.12
C SER A 82 9.54 3.88 -4.38
N ASN A 83 9.78 3.30 -5.57
CA ASN A 83 9.79 4.08 -6.82
C ASN A 83 8.44 4.74 -7.12
N LEU A 84 7.32 4.10 -6.75
CA LEU A 84 5.99 4.69 -6.93
C LEU A 84 5.75 5.82 -5.92
N ILE A 85 6.23 5.66 -4.70
CA ILE A 85 6.19 6.72 -3.68
C ILE A 85 6.99 7.93 -4.13
N ASP A 86 8.22 7.72 -4.61
CA ASP A 86 9.10 8.78 -5.10
C ASP A 86 8.46 9.54 -6.26
N TYR A 87 7.87 8.81 -7.22
CA TYR A 87 7.16 9.41 -8.34
C TYR A 87 5.98 10.27 -7.89
N GLU A 88 5.13 9.76 -7.00
CA GLU A 88 3.96 10.51 -6.53
C GLU A 88 4.35 11.72 -5.68
N TYR A 89 5.43 11.61 -4.89
CA TYR A 89 5.95 12.75 -4.14
C TYR A 89 6.57 13.82 -5.05
N ALA A 90 7.30 13.41 -6.11
CA ALA A 90 7.85 14.32 -7.10
C ALA A 90 6.74 15.13 -7.81
N LEU A 91 5.60 14.51 -8.12
CA LEU A 91 4.44 15.23 -8.66
C LEU A 91 3.92 16.30 -7.68
N VAL A 92 3.84 15.99 -6.38
CA VAL A 92 3.45 16.98 -5.36
C VAL A 92 4.47 18.12 -5.27
N LEU A 93 5.77 17.84 -5.35
CA LEU A 93 6.82 18.86 -5.36
C LEU A 93 6.73 19.75 -6.60
N PHE A 94 6.50 19.14 -7.76
CA PHE A 94 6.29 19.84 -9.01
C PHE A 94 5.09 20.78 -8.95
N ASP A 95 3.94 20.30 -8.46
CA ASP A 95 2.72 21.10 -8.29
C ASP A 95 2.91 22.27 -7.31
N ARG A 96 3.84 22.14 -6.36
CA ARG A 96 4.25 23.20 -5.41
C ARG A 96 5.33 24.13 -5.96
N GLY A 97 5.79 23.94 -7.20
CA GLY A 97 6.85 24.72 -7.82
C GLY A 97 8.26 24.43 -7.31
N ARG A 98 8.46 23.32 -6.57
CA ARG A 98 9.75 22.90 -6.00
C ARG A 98 10.53 22.02 -6.97
N TYR A 99 10.76 22.52 -8.18
CA TYR A 99 11.32 21.72 -9.28
C TYR A 99 12.72 21.15 -9.04
N SER A 100 13.54 21.79 -8.21
CA SER A 100 14.88 21.28 -7.88
C SER A 100 14.87 20.07 -6.94
N GLU A 101 13.72 19.78 -6.33
CA GLU A 101 13.54 18.71 -5.35
C GLU A 101 12.68 17.56 -5.88
N ALA A 102 11.97 17.80 -7.00
CA ALA A 102 11.18 16.80 -7.74
C ALA A 102 12.09 15.91 -8.60
#